data_AF-A0A978SKZ6-F1
#
_entry.id   AF-A0A978SKZ6-F1
#
_cell.length_a   1.000
_cell.length_b   1.000
_cell.length_c   1.000
_cell.angle_alpha   90.00
_cell.angle_beta   90.00
_cell.angle_gamma   90.00
#
_symmetry.space_group_name_H-M   'P 1'
#
loop_
_entity.id
_entity.type
_entity.pdbx_description
1 polymer ?
#
loop_
_entity_poly.entity_id
_entity_poly.type
_entity_poly.pdbx_seq_one_letter_code
_entity_poly.pdbx_strand_id
1 'polypeptide(L)'
;MTLISGAVGLTGYLSFRNGQESVNAVASTLRNEINARIRERLYTYLETPHAINRINTNAVRYGTLNLDDANATASHLWQQIQAFELMSLIYVGRANGEYLGASRDGQRITVDLVSTKTDGYYYAYLPDKRGFPAQLVISNPLERT
;
A
#
# COMPACT_ATOMS: atom_id res chain seq x y z
N MET A 1 -65.56 -19.17 -12.02
CA MET A 1 -64.31 -19.45 -12.74
C MET A 1 -63.59 -18.18 -13.19
N THR A 2 -64.27 -17.22 -13.85
CA THR A 2 -63.66 -15.98 -14.37
C THR A 2 -63.05 -15.03 -13.32
N LEU A 3 -63.69 -14.88 -12.14
CA LEU A 3 -63.17 -14.01 -11.06
C LEU A 3 -61.83 -14.49 -10.47
N ILE A 4 -61.62 -15.81 -10.42
CA ILE A 4 -60.40 -16.40 -9.85
C ILE A 4 -59.21 -16.20 -10.80
N SER A 5 -59.41 -16.40 -12.11
CA SER A 5 -58.36 -16.16 -13.11
C SER A 5 -57.91 -14.69 -13.15
N GLY A 6 -58.85 -13.75 -12.99
CA GLY A 6 -58.53 -12.31 -12.89
C GLY A 6 -57.73 -11.96 -11.64
N ALA A 7 -58.11 -12.51 -10.48
CA ALA A 7 -57.39 -12.31 -9.22
C ALA A 7 -55.96 -12.89 -9.28
N VAL A 8 -55.79 -14.09 -9.84
CA VAL A 8 -54.46 -14.73 -9.99
C VAL A 8 -53.57 -13.99 -10.98
N GLY A 9 -54.13 -13.47 -12.08
CA GLY A 9 -53.37 -12.64 -13.02
C GLY A 9 -52.88 -11.32 -12.39
N LEU A 10 -53.74 -10.67 -11.60
CA LEU A 10 -53.40 -9.43 -10.90
C LEU A 10 -52.34 -9.66 -9.82
N THR A 11 -52.47 -10.72 -9.00
CA THR A 11 -51.47 -11.06 -7.99
C THR A 11 -50.16 -11.48 -8.64
N GLY A 12 -50.18 -12.18 -9.77
CA GLY A 12 -48.98 -12.50 -10.56
C GLY A 12 -48.27 -11.25 -11.08
N TYR A 13 -49.01 -10.31 -11.67
CA TYR A 13 -48.45 -9.04 -12.16
C TYR A 13 -47.86 -8.18 -11.02
N LEU A 14 -48.59 -8.04 -9.91
CA LEU A 14 -48.11 -7.32 -8.72
C LEU A 14 -46.87 -8.00 -8.13
N SER A 15 -46.84 -9.34 -8.05
CA SER A 15 -45.69 -10.10 -7.57
C SER A 15 -44.46 -9.90 -8.46
N PHE A 16 -44.65 -9.94 -9.78
CA PHE A 16 -43.57 -9.71 -10.74
C PHE A 16 -43.01 -8.29 -10.63
N ARG A 17 -43.88 -7.28 -10.57
CA ARG A 17 -43.47 -5.87 -10.41
C ARG A 17 -42.70 -5.66 -9.10
N ASN A 18 -43.24 -6.15 -7.99
CA ASN A 18 -42.59 -6.04 -6.68
C ASN A 18 -41.25 -6.79 -6.64
N GLY A 19 -41.16 -7.93 -7.32
CA GLY A 19 -39.91 -8.69 -7.48
C GLY A 19 -38.86 -7.90 -8.26
N GLN A 20 -39.24 -7.30 -9.39
CA GLN A 20 -38.33 -6.48 -10.19
C GLN A 20 -37.82 -5.24 -9.44
N GLU A 21 -38.70 -4.55 -8.71
CA GLU A 21 -38.32 -3.42 -7.85
C GLU A 21 -37.34 -3.85 -6.75
N SER A 22 -37.58 -4.99 -6.10
CA SER A 22 -36.69 -5.54 -5.06
C SER A 22 -35.31 -5.90 -5.61
N VAL A 23 -35.25 -6.57 -6.76
CA VAL A 23 -33.97 -6.93 -7.41
C VAL A 23 -33.19 -5.67 -7.79
N ASN A 24 -33.86 -4.68 -8.39
CA ASN A 24 -33.23 -3.42 -8.77
C ASN A 24 -32.70 -2.64 -7.57
N ALA A 25 -33.44 -2.62 -6.46
CA ALA A 25 -33.02 -1.96 -5.22
C ALA A 25 -31.75 -2.61 -4.63
N VAL A 26 -31.71 -3.94 -4.59
CA VAL A 26 -30.53 -4.69 -4.10
C VAL A 26 -29.33 -4.48 -5.03
N ALA A 27 -29.52 -4.57 -6.35
CA ALA A 27 -28.45 -4.34 -7.32
C ALA A 27 -27.87 -2.92 -7.24
N SER A 28 -28.73 -1.90 -7.04
CA SER A 28 -28.32 -0.52 -6.83
C SER A 28 -27.52 -0.35 -5.53
N THR A 29 -28.02 -0.94 -4.43
CA THR A 29 -27.35 -0.91 -3.12
C THR A 29 -25.97 -1.54 -3.19
N LEU A 30 -25.87 -2.76 -3.76
CA LEU A 30 -24.60 -3.47 -3.93
C LEU A 30 -23.60 -2.66 -4.75
N ARG A 31 -24.05 -2.05 -5.86
CA ARG A 31 -23.18 -1.19 -6.70
C ARG A 31 -22.67 0.02 -5.92
N ASN A 32 -23.51 0.64 -5.10
CA ASN A 32 -23.10 1.79 -4.29
C ASN A 32 -22.11 1.39 -3.20
N GLU A 33 -22.31 0.24 -2.56
CA GLU A 33 -21.39 -0.30 -1.55
C GLU A 33 -20.02 -0.63 -2.15
N ILE A 34 -19.98 -1.28 -3.33
CA ILE A 34 -18.74 -1.54 -4.06
C ILE A 34 -18.00 -0.24 -4.36
N ASN A 35 -18.70 0.78 -4.88
CA ASN A 35 -18.10 2.07 -5.18
C ASN A 35 -17.57 2.78 -3.93
N ALA A 36 -18.30 2.71 -2.82
CA ALA A 36 -17.86 3.28 -1.54
C ALA A 36 -16.59 2.60 -1.03
N ARG A 37 -16.54 1.26 -1.07
CA ARG A 37 -15.36 0.49 -0.66
C ARG A 37 -14.16 0.72 -1.57
N ILE A 38 -14.37 0.90 -2.89
CA ILE A 38 -13.29 1.29 -3.81
C ILE A 38 -12.70 2.65 -3.41
N ARG A 39 -13.56 3.66 -3.18
CA ARG A 39 -13.11 4.99 -2.75
C ARG A 39 -12.35 4.96 -1.43
N GLU A 40 -12.86 4.23 -0.44
CA GLU A 40 -12.20 4.05 0.86
C GLU A 40 -10.81 3.42 0.73
N ARG A 41 -10.68 2.37 -0.09
CA ARG A 41 -9.39 1.73 -0.37
C ARG A 41 -8.42 2.67 -1.06
N LEU A 42 -8.89 3.41 -2.07
CA LEU A 42 -8.06 4.41 -2.76
C LEU A 42 -7.60 5.52 -1.82
N TYR A 43 -8.49 6.01 -0.97
CA TYR A 43 -8.16 7.03 0.04
C TYR A 43 -7.08 6.51 0.99
N THR A 44 -7.26 5.32 1.56
CA THR A 44 -6.28 4.69 2.45
C THR A 44 -4.93 4.49 1.78
N TYR A 45 -4.93 4.01 0.53
CA TYR A 45 -3.72 3.78 -0.26
C TYR A 45 -2.94 5.07 -0.51
N LEU A 46 -3.63 6.19 -0.75
CA LEU A 46 -3.00 7.48 -1.07
C LEU A 46 -2.60 8.28 0.17
N GLU A 47 -3.34 8.19 1.28
CA GLU A 47 -3.04 8.93 2.51
C GLU A 47 -1.90 8.30 3.32
N THR A 48 -1.77 6.98 3.30
CA THR A 48 -0.76 6.26 4.11
C THR A 48 0.69 6.73 3.80
N PRO A 49 1.13 6.86 2.54
CA PRO A 49 2.46 7.41 2.22
C PRO A 49 2.68 8.83 2.75
N HIS A 50 1.66 9.69 2.71
CA HIS A 50 1.76 11.05 3.24
C HIS A 50 1.94 11.05 4.77
N ALA A 51 1.23 10.17 5.48
CA ALA A 51 1.42 9.99 6.92
C ALA A 51 2.83 9.50 7.26
N ILE A 52 3.35 8.50 6.53
CA ILE A 52 4.72 7.99 6.68
C ILE A 52 5.75 9.12 6.48
N ASN A 53 5.59 9.91 5.43
CA ASN A 53 6.48 11.05 5.16
C ASN A 53 6.47 12.10 6.27
N ARG A 54 5.29 12.39 6.86
CA ARG A 54 5.19 13.29 8.02
C ARG A 54 5.88 12.71 9.25
N ILE A 55 5.71 11.41 9.52
CA ILE A 55 6.40 10.72 10.62
C ILE A 55 7.92 10.83 10.44
N ASN A 56 8.43 10.54 9.25
CA ASN A 56 9.87 10.59 8.95
C ASN A 56 10.41 12.02 9.05
N THR A 57 9.71 13.00 8.49
CA THR A 57 10.11 14.40 8.57
C THR A 57 10.13 14.90 10.01
N ASN A 58 9.15 14.49 10.83
CA ASN A 58 9.12 14.82 12.25
C ASN A 58 10.27 14.14 13.01
N ALA A 59 10.54 12.87 12.72
CA ALA A 59 11.63 12.12 13.37
C ALA A 59 13.00 12.77 13.09
N VAL A 60 13.23 13.22 11.86
CA VAL A 60 14.43 13.98 11.50
C VAL A 60 14.44 15.35 12.19
N ARG A 61 13.34 16.10 12.13
CA ARG A 61 13.24 17.44 12.73
C ARG A 61 13.50 17.44 14.24
N TYR A 62 13.03 16.41 14.94
CA TYR A 62 13.21 16.27 16.39
C TYR A 62 14.44 15.44 16.79
N GLY A 63 15.27 15.03 15.82
CA GLY A 63 16.53 14.33 16.08
C GLY A 63 16.36 12.89 16.57
N THR A 64 15.15 12.32 16.53
CA THR A 64 14.94 10.89 16.84
C THR A 64 15.37 9.97 15.70
N LEU A 65 15.56 10.53 14.49
CA LEU A 65 16.16 9.87 13.35
C LEU A 65 17.33 10.73 12.82
N ASN A 66 18.55 10.25 12.99
CA ASN A 66 19.74 10.85 12.39
C ASN A 66 20.01 10.21 11.02
N LEU A 67 19.79 10.97 9.94
CA LEU A 67 20.00 10.47 8.58
C LEU A 67 21.48 10.17 8.26
N ASP A 68 22.42 10.73 9.02
CA ASP A 68 23.85 10.48 8.84
C ASP A 68 24.28 9.14 9.47
N ASP A 69 23.44 8.54 10.31
CA ASP A 69 23.59 7.16 10.75
C ASP A 69 22.81 6.22 9.80
N ALA A 70 23.55 5.62 8.87
CA ALA A 70 22.98 4.71 7.88
C ALA A 70 22.34 3.47 8.51
N ASN A 71 22.88 2.95 9.62
CA ASN A 71 22.32 1.76 10.28
C ASN A 71 21.02 2.10 11.02
N ALA A 72 20.99 3.24 11.73
CA ALA A 72 19.76 3.72 12.37
C ALA A 72 18.67 4.01 11.33
N THR A 73 19.05 4.63 10.21
CA THR A 73 18.11 4.91 9.12
C THR A 73 17.61 3.63 8.46
N ALA A 74 18.49 2.69 8.15
CA ALA A 74 18.12 1.37 7.62
C ALA A 74 17.13 0.64 8.54
N SER A 75 17.45 0.56 9.83
CA SER A 75 16.62 -0.07 10.85
C SER A 75 15.24 0.57 10.93
N HIS A 76 15.19 1.90 10.96
CA HIS A 76 13.93 2.66 11.03
C HIS A 76 13.05 2.41 9.80
N LEU A 77 13.61 2.49 8.60
CA LEU A 77 12.87 2.25 7.35
C LEU A 77 12.42 0.79 7.22
N TRP A 78 13.27 -0.15 7.64
CA TRP A 78 12.96 -1.58 7.67
C TRP A 78 11.82 -1.91 8.64
N GLN A 79 11.77 -1.28 9.81
CA GLN A 79 10.64 -1.42 10.74
C GLN A 79 9.36 -0.79 10.17
N GLN A 80 9.45 0.36 9.52
CA GLN A 80 8.29 1.00 8.92
C GLN A 80 7.67 0.16 7.81
N ILE A 81 8.47 -0.36 6.87
CA ILE A 81 7.91 -1.16 5.78
C ILE A 81 7.28 -2.46 6.28
N GLN A 82 7.74 -3.01 7.42
CA GLN A 82 7.08 -4.12 8.11
C GLN A 82 5.72 -3.73 8.67
N ALA A 83 5.61 -2.56 9.32
CA ALA A 83 4.37 -2.09 9.92
C ALA A 83 3.32 -1.65 8.87
N PHE A 84 3.76 -1.12 7.74
CA PHE A 84 2.89 -0.66 6.66
C PHE A 84 2.89 -1.63 5.49
N GLU A 85 2.13 -2.72 5.61
CA GLU A 85 2.10 -3.84 4.65
C GLU A 85 1.77 -3.45 3.20
N LEU A 86 1.07 -2.33 2.99
CA LEU A 86 0.73 -1.82 1.65
C LEU A 86 1.91 -1.15 0.93
N MET A 87 3.01 -0.85 1.63
CA MET A 87 4.16 -0.16 1.07
C MET A 87 5.12 -1.17 0.42
N SER A 88 5.44 -0.93 -0.85
CA SER A 88 6.49 -1.66 -1.57
C SER A 88 7.88 -1.07 -1.33
N LEU A 89 7.97 0.22 -0.97
CA LEU A 89 9.24 0.91 -0.80
C LEU A 89 9.08 2.12 0.13
N ILE A 90 10.03 2.28 1.06
CA ILE A 90 10.22 3.51 1.84
C ILE A 90 11.71 3.85 1.82
N TYR A 91 12.07 5.07 1.42
CA TYR A 91 13.47 5.45 1.24
C TYR A 91 13.76 6.91 1.57
N VAL A 92 15.05 7.18 1.75
CA VAL A 92 15.65 8.51 1.81
C VAL A 92 16.62 8.65 0.65
N GLY A 93 16.44 9.71 -0.15
CA GLY A 93 17.38 10.11 -1.18
C GLY A 93 18.08 11.41 -0.78
N ARG A 94 19.37 11.52 -1.12
CA ARG A 94 20.18 12.72 -0.91
C ARG A 94 20.50 13.38 -2.25
N ALA A 95 20.75 14.69 -2.22
CA ALA A 95 21.03 15.48 -3.43
C ALA A 95 22.31 15.04 -4.17
N ASN A 96 23.22 14.36 -3.50
CA ASN A 96 24.44 13.77 -4.09
C ASN A 96 24.19 12.43 -4.80
N GLY A 97 22.93 11.97 -4.89
CA GLY A 97 22.56 10.70 -5.51
C GLY A 97 22.65 9.49 -4.58
N GLU A 98 22.98 9.68 -3.30
CA GLU A 98 22.92 8.60 -2.32
C GLU A 98 21.48 8.24 -2.00
N TYR A 99 21.25 6.96 -1.77
CA TYR A 99 19.95 6.38 -1.53
C TYR A 99 20.09 5.33 -0.42
N LEU A 100 19.11 5.29 0.48
CA LEU A 100 18.95 4.24 1.47
C LEU A 100 17.46 3.99 1.68
N GLY A 101 17.02 2.75 1.52
CA GLY A 101 15.63 2.38 1.62
C GLY A 101 15.41 0.97 2.14
N ALA A 102 14.15 0.65 2.37
CA ALA A 102 13.70 -0.71 2.55
C ALA A 102 12.63 -1.02 1.50
N SER A 103 12.81 -2.13 0.77
CA SER A 103 11.88 -2.58 -0.26
C SER A 103 11.22 -3.90 0.13
N ARG A 104 10.01 -4.10 -0.36
CA ARG A 104 9.22 -5.31 -0.21
C ARG A 104 8.92 -5.92 -1.58
N ASP A 105 9.27 -7.18 -1.72
CA ASP A 105 8.98 -8.04 -2.86
C ASP A 105 8.30 -9.31 -2.34
N GLY A 106 6.97 -9.34 -2.40
CA GLY A 106 6.16 -10.35 -1.72
C GLY A 106 6.39 -10.35 -0.21
N GLN A 107 6.86 -11.48 0.34
CA GLN A 107 7.20 -11.61 1.76
C GLN A 107 8.63 -11.18 2.08
N ARG A 108 9.48 -11.01 1.07
CA ARG A 108 10.88 -10.65 1.26
C ARG A 108 10.99 -9.14 1.45
N ILE A 109 11.71 -8.71 2.48
CA ILE A 109 12.05 -7.32 2.73
C ILE A 109 13.57 -7.19 2.68
N THR A 110 14.06 -6.26 1.88
CA THR A 110 15.49 -5.93 1.79
C THR A 110 15.75 -4.52 2.31
N VAL A 111 17.00 -4.26 2.70
CA VAL A 111 17.53 -2.92 2.87
C VAL A 111 18.42 -2.61 1.68
N ASP A 112 18.12 -1.53 1.00
CA ASP A 112 18.69 -1.19 -0.30
C ASP A 112 19.47 0.11 -0.18
N LEU A 113 20.65 0.18 -0.79
CA LEU A 113 21.45 1.39 -0.73
C LEU A 113 22.28 1.63 -2.00
N VAL A 114 22.44 2.92 -2.30
CA VAL A 114 23.40 3.44 -3.27
C VAL A 114 24.23 4.47 -2.53
N SER A 115 25.54 4.31 -2.55
CA SER A 115 26.44 5.30 -1.98
C SER A 115 27.80 5.28 -2.65
N THR A 116 28.67 6.18 -2.21
CA THR A 116 30.10 6.10 -2.54
C THR A 116 30.72 4.75 -2.13
N LYS A 117 30.21 4.08 -1.08
CA LYS A 117 30.69 2.76 -0.64
C LYS A 117 30.28 1.62 -1.56
N THR A 118 29.29 1.84 -2.42
CA THR A 118 28.84 0.86 -3.41
C THR A 118 29.33 1.22 -4.81
N ASP A 119 30.26 2.16 -4.95
CA ASP A 119 30.71 2.69 -6.23
C ASP A 119 29.54 3.20 -7.10
N GLY A 120 28.45 3.64 -6.48
CA GLY A 120 27.22 4.06 -7.15
C GLY A 120 26.35 2.91 -7.70
N TYR A 121 26.66 1.66 -7.36
CA TYR A 121 25.80 0.51 -7.66
C TYR A 121 24.63 0.45 -6.67
N TYR A 122 23.52 -0.08 -7.15
CA TYR A 122 22.39 -0.46 -6.33
C TYR A 122 22.67 -1.80 -5.67
N TYR A 123 22.78 -1.80 -4.35
CA TYR A 123 22.91 -3.00 -3.54
C TYR A 123 21.64 -3.25 -2.73
N ALA A 124 21.16 -4.49 -2.72
CA ALA A 124 20.11 -4.93 -1.80
C ALA A 124 20.66 -5.98 -0.84
N TYR A 125 20.35 -5.81 0.44
CA TYR A 125 20.76 -6.70 1.51
C TYR A 125 19.56 -7.33 2.20
N LEU A 126 19.68 -8.60 2.55
CA LEU A 126 18.86 -9.15 3.63
C LEU A 126 19.34 -8.54 4.96
N PRO A 127 18.42 -7.97 5.75
CA PRO A 127 18.80 -7.35 7.01
C PRO A 127 18.98 -8.37 8.14
N ASP A 128 19.75 -8.00 9.17
CA ASP A 128 19.79 -8.71 10.46
C ASP A 128 18.49 -8.49 11.26
N LYS A 129 18.42 -9.07 12.46
CA LYS A 129 17.25 -8.93 13.37
C LYS A 129 16.97 -7.49 13.81
N ARG A 130 17.92 -6.57 13.64
CA ARG A 130 17.78 -5.15 13.96
C ARG A 130 17.46 -4.31 12.73
N GLY A 131 17.41 -4.90 11.53
CA GLY A 131 17.21 -4.15 10.30
C GLY A 131 18.50 -3.59 9.69
N PHE A 132 19.68 -4.05 10.13
CA PHE A 132 20.95 -3.61 9.55
C PHE A 132 21.29 -4.44 8.31
N PRO A 133 21.88 -3.84 7.24
CA PRO A 133 22.33 -4.59 6.07
C PRO A 133 23.31 -5.71 6.47
N ALA A 134 22.99 -6.97 6.17
CA ALA A 134 23.80 -8.11 6.62
C ALA A 134 24.31 -8.99 5.46
N GLN A 135 23.42 -9.43 4.58
CA GLN A 135 23.78 -10.33 3.48
C GLN A 135 23.39 -9.72 2.14
N LEU A 136 24.39 -9.43 1.30
CA LEU A 136 24.16 -8.91 -0.06
C LEU A 136 23.43 -9.97 -0.90
N VAL A 137 22.36 -9.57 -1.57
CA VAL A 137 21.56 -10.45 -2.44
C VAL A 137 21.35 -9.90 -3.85
N ILE A 138 21.52 -8.59 -4.06
CA ILE A 138 21.47 -7.96 -5.39
C ILE A 138 22.59 -6.93 -5.50
N SER A 139 23.26 -6.89 -6.64
CA SER A 139 24.25 -5.87 -6.99
C SER A 139 24.10 -5.50 -8.48
N ASN A 140 23.42 -4.40 -8.76
CA ASN A 140 23.15 -3.96 -10.13
C ASN A 140 23.73 -2.55 -10.36
N PRO A 141 24.22 -2.22 -11.56
CA PRO A 141 24.47 -0.83 -11.90
C PRO A 141 23.16 -0.05 -11.80
N LEU A 142 23.22 1.20 -11.31
CA LEU A 142 22.06 2.08 -11.40
C LEU A 142 21.76 2.34 -12.87
N GLU A 143 20.61 1.86 -13.36
CA GLU A 143 20.10 2.26 -14.67
C GLU A 143 19.84 3.77 -14.64
N ARG A 144 20.73 4.55 -15.27
CA ARG A 144 20.51 5.97 -15.50
C ARG A 144 19.49 6.09 -16.64
N THR A 145 18.23 6.34 -16.30
CA THR A 145 17.20 6.80 -17.25
C THR A 145 17.38 8.27 -17.61
#